data_AF-A0A139XD95-F1
#
_entry.id   AF-A0A139XD95-F1
#
_cell.length_a   1.000
_cell.length_b   1.000
_cell.length_c   1.000
_cell.angle_alpha   90.00
_cell.angle_beta   90.00
_cell.angle_gamma   90.00
#
_symmetry.space_group_name_H-M   'P 1'
#
loop_
_entity.id
_entity.type
_entity.pdbx_description
1 polymer ?
#
loop_
_entity_poly.entity_id
_entity_poly.type
_entity_poly.pdbx_seq_one_letter_code
_entity_poly.pdbx_strand_id
1 'polypeptide(L)'
;MSLPNLTIEKILFPIITLWLETYFPSENIIYVVIDRTNWACINLFMVSVVWDKRAFPIYFTLLPKMGSSNFDDQILALSQVLPIFNNYKMIVLL
;
A
#
# COMPACT_ATOMS: atom_id res chain seq x y z
N MET A 1 10.31 -17.18 20.06
CA MET A 1 9.15 -16.39 20.51
C MET A 1 8.62 -15.63 19.31
N SER A 2 7.37 -15.83 18.91
CA SER A 2 6.73 -15.02 17.87
C SER A 2 6.17 -13.74 18.50
N LEU A 3 6.29 -12.60 17.81
CA LEU A 3 5.71 -11.31 18.19
C LEU A 3 4.47 -11.05 17.31
N PRO A 4 3.31 -11.67 17.60
CA PRO A 4 2.14 -11.65 16.71
C PRO A 4 1.52 -10.26 16.50
N ASN A 5 1.93 -9.28 17.31
CA ASN A 5 1.46 -7.89 17.22
C ASN A 5 2.43 -6.96 16.47
N LEU A 6 3.63 -7.42 16.15
CA LEU A 6 4.64 -6.64 15.44
C LEU A 6 4.63 -6.98 13.95
N THR A 7 3.46 -6.86 13.32
CA THR A 7 3.35 -6.95 11.85
C THR A 7 3.41 -5.55 11.26
N ILE A 8 3.88 -5.44 10.02
CA ILE A 8 3.99 -4.15 9.33
C ILE A 8 2.62 -3.47 9.27
N GLU A 9 1.57 -4.21 8.99
CA GLU A 9 0.19 -3.71 8.88
C GLU A 9 -0.30 -3.11 10.21
N LYS A 10 -0.08 -3.82 11.33
CA LYS A 10 -0.51 -3.36 12.66
C LYS A 10 0.19 -2.06 13.09
N ILE A 11 1.41 -1.82 12.60
CA ILE A 11 2.17 -0.61 12.92
C ILE A 11 1.83 0.50 11.92
N LEU A 12 1.86 0.19 10.63
CA LEU A 12 1.84 1.18 9.56
C LEU A 12 0.42 1.69 9.29
N PHE A 13 -0.60 0.82 9.33
CA PHE A 13 -1.97 1.22 8.97
C PHE A 13 -2.54 2.32 9.87
N PRO A 14 -2.42 2.27 11.22
CA PRO A 14 -2.86 3.36 12.07
C PRO A 14 -2.14 4.69 11.76
N ILE A 15 -0.85 4.63 11.43
CA ILE A 15 -0.05 5.82 11.08
C ILE A 15 -0.54 6.42 9.77
N ILE A 16 -0.80 5.58 8.77
CA ILE A 16 -1.30 6.01 7.45
C ILE A 16 -2.71 6.58 7.59
N THR A 17 -3.60 5.94 8.34
CA THR A 17 -4.96 6.45 8.57
C THR A 17 -4.92 7.84 9.20
N LEU A 18 -4.11 8.01 10.25
CA LEU A 18 -3.94 9.32 10.90
C LEU A 18 -3.36 10.37 9.94
N TRP A 19 -2.35 9.99 9.14
CA TRP A 19 -1.76 10.87 8.13
C TRP A 19 -2.79 11.28 7.07
N LEU A 20 -3.60 10.34 6.56
CA LEU A 20 -4.66 10.63 5.60
C LEU A 20 -5.68 11.60 6.21
N GLU A 21 -6.19 11.32 7.40
CA GLU A 21 -7.16 12.19 8.10
C GLU A 21 -6.61 13.59 8.39
N THR A 22 -5.30 13.71 8.62
CA THR A 22 -4.64 14.99 8.91
C THR A 22 -4.48 15.85 7.67
N TYR A 23 -4.12 15.25 6.52
CA TYR A 23 -3.70 16.00 5.33
C TYR A 23 -4.68 15.93 4.16
N PHE A 24 -5.63 14.99 4.18
CA PHE A 24 -6.63 14.81 3.15
C PHE A 24 -8.02 15.09 3.73
N PRO A 25 -8.62 16.24 3.41
CA PRO A 25 -10.04 16.47 3.67
C PRO A 25 -10.92 15.31 3.16
N SER A 26 -12.01 15.03 3.87
CA SER A 26 -13.00 14.01 3.48
C SER A 26 -13.53 14.26 2.06
N GLU A 27 -13.81 13.19 1.32
CA GLU A 27 -14.26 13.20 -0.09
C GLU A 27 -13.19 13.51 -1.16
N ASN A 28 -11.95 13.75 -0.76
CA ASN A 28 -10.86 13.87 -1.73
C ASN A 28 -10.63 12.59 -2.52
N ILE A 29 -10.20 12.78 -3.76
CA ILE A 29 -9.69 11.72 -4.61
C ILE A 29 -8.28 11.38 -4.13
N ILE A 30 -8.07 10.13 -3.72
CA ILE A 30 -6.76 9.59 -3.40
C ILE A 30 -6.29 8.77 -4.60
N TYR A 31 -5.15 9.17 -5.15
CA TYR A 31 -4.48 8.41 -6.19
C TYR A 31 -3.57 7.37 -5.53
N VAL A 32 -3.80 6.10 -5.87
CA VAL A 32 -3.02 4.97 -5.39
C VAL A 32 -2.25 4.40 -6.58
N VAL A 33 -0.95 4.18 -6.41
CA VAL A 33 -0.08 3.56 -7.41
C VAL A 33 0.46 2.24 -6.88
N ILE A 34 0.78 1.35 -7.81
CA ILE A 34 1.44 0.09 -7.51
C ILE A 34 2.83 0.11 -8.14
N ASP A 35 3.85 -0.08 -7.31
CA ASP A 35 5.23 -0.16 -7.73
C ASP A 35 5.79 -1.57 -7.52
N ARG A 36 6.58 -2.03 -8.48
CA ARG A 36 7.32 -3.29 -8.39
C ARG A 36 8.80 -3.00 -8.48
N THR A 37 9.55 -3.43 -7.47
CA THR A 37 11.00 -3.27 -7.48
C THR A 37 11.69 -4.60 -7.19
N ASN A 38 12.57 -5.03 -8.09
CA ASN A 38 13.43 -6.18 -7.86
C ASN A 38 14.71 -5.73 -7.17
N TRP A 39 14.90 -6.13 -5.93
CA TRP A 39 16.14 -5.94 -5.18
C TRP A 39 16.93 -7.24 -5.17
N ALA A 40 17.76 -7.42 -6.19
CA ALA A 40 18.44 -8.69 -6.48
C ALA A 40 17.43 -9.86 -6.60
N CYS A 41 17.36 -10.73 -5.60
CA CYS A 41 16.42 -11.86 -5.54
C CYS A 41 15.12 -11.56 -4.76
N ILE A 42 14.96 -10.33 -4.27
CA ILE A 42 13.80 -9.92 -3.48
C ILE A 42 12.84 -9.18 -4.42
N ASN A 43 11.66 -9.77 -4.63
CA ASN A 43 10.60 -9.17 -5.42
C ASN A 43 9.67 -8.37 -4.50
N LEU A 44 9.96 -7.07 -4.39
CA LEU A 44 9.21 -6.15 -3.54
C LEU A 44 8.02 -5.59 -4.32
N PHE A 45 6.83 -5.82 -3.79
CA PHE A 45 5.59 -5.25 -4.28
C PHE A 45 5.13 -4.17 -3.31
N MET A 46 4.86 -2.97 -3.80
CA MET A 46 4.56 -1.81 -2.98
C MET A 46 3.30 -1.11 -3.48
N VAL A 47 2.44 -0.73 -2.55
CA VAL A 47 1.28 0.13 -2.81
C VAL A 47 1.58 1.47 -2.16
N SER A 48 1.35 2.55 -2.91
CA SER A 48 1.70 3.90 -2.47
C SER A 48 0.55 4.87 -2.74
N VAL A 49 0.39 5.87 -1.87
CA VAL A 49 -0.48 7.02 -2.10
C VAL A 49 0.33 8.12 -2.77
N VAL A 50 -0.19 8.70 -3.85
CA VAL A 50 0.43 9.88 -4.48
C VAL A 50 0.02 11.12 -3.70
N TRP A 51 1.01 11.81 -3.15
CA TRP A 51 0.84 13.06 -2.41
C TRP A 51 1.98 14.02 -2.73
N ASP A 52 1.66 15.29 -2.99
CA ASP A 52 2.65 16.33 -3.31
C ASP A 52 3.73 15.88 -4.34
N LYS A 53 3.27 15.29 -5.46
CA LYS A 53 4.12 14.79 -6.56
C LYS A 53 5.07 13.64 -6.17
N ARG A 54 4.80 12.93 -5.06
CA ARG A 54 5.59 11.80 -4.57
C ARG A 54 4.69 10.61 -4.27
N ALA A 55 5.21 9.39 -4.46
CA ALA A 55 4.56 8.17 -4.04
C ALA A 55 5.02 7.81 -2.61
N PHE A 56 4.10 7.83 -1.65
CA PHE A 56 4.34 7.45 -0.27
C PHE A 56 3.89 6.01 -0.03
N PRO A 57 4.81 5.10 0.33
CA PRO A 57 4.47 3.69 0.50
C PRO A 57 3.57 3.49 1.72
N ILE A 58 2.42 2.86 1.49
CA ILE A 58 1.42 2.55 2.51
C ILE A 58 1.36 1.07 2.85
N TYR A 59 1.86 0.22 1.95
CA TYR A 59 1.91 -1.21 2.13
C TYR A 59 2.99 -1.78 1.23
N PHE A 60 3.63 -2.84 1.70
CA PHE A 60 4.51 -3.63 0.86
C PHE A 60 4.46 -5.10 1.27
N THR A 61 4.74 -5.96 0.30
CA THR A 61 4.87 -7.40 0.52
C THR A 61 6.00 -7.96 -0.34
N LEU A 62 6.56 -9.07 0.12
CA LEU A 62 7.58 -9.82 -0.62
C LEU A 62 6.88 -10.93 -1.37
N LEU A 63 6.95 -10.89 -2.70
CA LEU A 63 6.37 -11.95 -3.52
C LEU A 63 7.29 -13.19 -3.45
N PRO A 64 6.75 -14.41 -3.23
CA PRO A 64 7.54 -15.63 -3.10
C PRO A 64 8.05 -16.15 -4.46
N LYS A 65 8.17 -15.28 -5.46
CA LYS A 65 8.55 -15.61 -6.83
C LYS A 65 9.42 -14.52 -7.45
N MET A 66 10.32 -14.96 -8.32
CA MET A 66 11.11 -14.07 -9.16
C MET A 66 10.31 -13.60 -10.38
N GLY A 67 10.54 -12.37 -10.82
CA GLY A 67 9.93 -11.83 -12.04
C GLY A 67 8.64 -11.05 -11.78
N SER A 68 7.69 -11.10 -12.70
CA SER A 68 6.50 -10.25 -12.67
C SER A 68 5.47 -10.72 -11.62
N SER A 69 4.86 -9.76 -10.91
CA SER A 69 3.55 -9.97 -10.31
C SER A 69 2.50 -10.26 -11.39
N ASN A 70 1.47 -11.03 -11.05
CA ASN A 70 0.28 -11.21 -11.87
C ASN A 70 -0.87 -10.32 -11.34
N PHE A 71 -2.02 -10.40 -11.99
CA PHE A 71 -3.21 -9.65 -11.59
C PHE A 71 -3.72 -10.06 -10.20
N ASP A 72 -3.62 -11.35 -9.86
CA ASP A 72 -4.03 -11.87 -8.55
C ASP A 72 -3.19 -11.29 -7.41
N ASP A 73 -1.87 -11.17 -7.59
CA ASP A 73 -0.98 -10.54 -6.62
C ASP A 73 -1.35 -9.07 -6.39
N GLN A 74 -1.72 -8.37 -7.48
CA GLN A 74 -2.13 -6.96 -7.41
C GLN A 74 -3.44 -6.81 -6.65
N ILE A 75 -4.45 -7.65 -6.95
CA ILE A 75 -5.72 -7.66 -6.22
C ILE A 75 -5.48 -7.97 -4.75
N LEU A 76 -4.68 -8.99 -4.44
CA LEU A 76 -4.39 -9.40 -3.07
C LEU A 76 -3.76 -8.25 -2.29
N ALA A 77 -2.73 -7.60 -2.84
CA ALA A 77 -2.07 -6.47 -2.17
C ALA A 77 -3.00 -5.27 -2.00
N LEU A 78 -3.78 -4.90 -3.03
CA LEU A 78 -4.76 -3.82 -2.93
C LEU A 78 -5.83 -4.13 -1.87
N SER A 79 -6.29 -5.37 -1.78
CA SER A 79 -7.31 -5.77 -0.80
C SER A 79 -6.90 -5.52 0.65
N GLN A 80 -5.59 -5.55 0.95
CA GLN A 80 -5.08 -5.29 2.29
C GLN A 80 -5.23 -3.81 2.69
N VAL A 81 -5.15 -2.90 1.73
CA VAL A 81 -5.17 -1.44 1.99
C VAL A 81 -6.53 -0.80 1.75
N LEU A 82 -7.45 -1.45 1.02
CA LEU A 82 -8.79 -0.92 0.77
C LEU A 82 -9.51 -0.39 2.03
N PRO A 83 -9.47 -1.07 3.19
CA PRO A 83 -10.16 -0.57 4.39
C PRO A 83 -9.65 0.79 4.89
N ILE A 84 -8.41 1.17 4.61
CA ILE A 84 -7.83 2.46 4.98
C ILE A 84 -8.54 3.61 4.23
N PHE A 85 -9.07 3.32 3.04
CA PHE A 85 -9.62 4.31 2.13
C PHE A 85 -11.14 4.44 2.16
N ASN A 86 -11.83 3.83 3.12
CA ASN A 86 -13.31 3.76 3.16
C ASN A 86 -14.02 5.14 3.09
N ASN A 87 -13.38 6.21 3.54
CA ASN A 87 -13.93 7.57 3.53
C ASN A 87 -13.49 8.41 2.32
N TYR A 88 -12.79 7.81 1.36
CA TYR A 88 -12.16 8.50 0.24
C TYR A 88 -12.54 7.87 -1.10
N LYS A 89 -12.51 8.68 -2.16
CA LYS A 89 -12.61 8.14 -3.53
C LYS A 89 -11.23 7.70 -3.98
N MET A 90 -11.01 6.40 -4.07
CA MET A 90 -9.75 5.85 -4.56
C MET A 90 -9.75 5.80 -6.10
N ILE A 91 -8.66 6.25 -6.72
CA ILE A 91 -8.31 5.95 -8.11
C ILE A 91 -7.00 5.19 -8.11
N VAL A 92 -7.01 3.97 -8.64
CA VAL A 92 -5.78 3.18 -8.83
C VAL A 92 -5.19 3.51 -10.19
N LEU A 93 -3.91 3.90 -10.19
CA LEU A 93 -3.09 4.12 -11.37
C LEU A 93 -2.18 2.90 -11.53
N LEU A 94 -2.39 2.14 -12.61
CA LEU A 94 -1.64 0.93 -12.95
C LEU A 94 -0.66 1.18 -14.11
#